data_AF-A0A420HV46-F1
#
_entry.id   AF-A0A420HV46-F1
#
_cell.length_a   1.000
_cell.length_b   1.000
_cell.length_c   1.000
_cell.angle_alpha   90.00
_cell.angle_beta   90.00
_cell.angle_gamma   90.00
#
_symmetry.space_group_name_H-M   'P 1'
#
loop_
_entity.id
_entity.type
_entity.pdbx_description
1 polymer ?
#
loop_
_entity_poly.entity_id
_entity_poly.type
_entity_poly.pdbx_seq_one_letter_code
_entity_poly.pdbx_strand_id
1 'polypeptide(L)'
;MSWLWFGSASKATRQNESLQEGNEIQQPSSSSSSSPSSRNEADKSILEDFMSHISDEVKSEEVEPPNLTSSHMTTHLNIPSKNNQQTLDSISEQLLPTTMSCRDAFDSAYYCASLGGAFTNLYRYGTVRSCSDHWDKFWFCMRTRTYDDKSKQEAIKDYYRKVELSKYGKRGTSSQDIWKSRDHLLQKGTAFKSDEEEWKGTDEELRTAILDMRKRIIEAAGSSGK
;
A
#
# COMPACT_ATOMS: atom_id res chain seq x y z
N MET A 1 29.82 -18.72 -6.27
CA MET A 1 28.50 -18.60 -6.92
C MET A 1 28.23 -17.12 -7.11
N SER A 2 28.73 -16.53 -8.20
CA SER A 2 28.67 -15.09 -8.46
C SER A 2 27.35 -14.72 -9.13
N TRP A 3 26.61 -13.79 -8.53
CA TRP A 3 25.35 -13.27 -9.04
C TRP A 3 25.68 -12.09 -9.95
N LEU A 4 25.53 -12.27 -11.26
CA LEU A 4 25.77 -11.21 -12.25
C LEU A 4 24.48 -10.40 -12.47
N TRP A 5 24.49 -9.15 -12.02
CA TRP A 5 23.57 -8.11 -12.47
C TRP A 5 24.14 -7.46 -13.73
N PHE A 6 23.47 -7.64 -14.88
CA PHE A 6 23.75 -6.83 -16.07
C PHE A 6 22.74 -5.69 -16.15
N GLY A 7 23.20 -4.48 -15.84
CA GLY A 7 22.51 -3.24 -16.17
C GLY A 7 22.73 -2.89 -17.64
N SER A 8 21.64 -2.65 -18.37
CA SER A 8 21.71 -2.13 -19.73
C SER A 8 21.76 -0.60 -19.67
N ALA A 9 22.90 -0.03 -20.07
CA ALA A 9 23.10 1.40 -20.18
C ALA A 9 22.52 1.93 -21.50
N SER A 10 21.64 2.90 -21.37
CA SER A 10 21.00 3.68 -22.43
C SER A 10 22.03 4.50 -23.22
N LYS A 11 21.89 4.54 -24.55
CA LYS A 11 22.49 5.58 -25.39
C LYS A 11 21.36 6.39 -26.04
N ALA A 12 21.33 7.68 -25.71
CA ALA A 12 20.46 8.68 -26.29
C ALA A 12 21.01 9.16 -27.64
N THR A 13 20.13 9.31 -28.63
CA THR A 13 20.34 10.17 -29.79
C THR A 13 19.09 11.04 -29.95
N ARG A 14 19.28 12.37 -29.87
CA ARG A 14 18.26 13.39 -30.16
C ARG A 14 18.27 13.72 -31.65
N GLN A 15 17.08 13.79 -32.26
CA GLN A 15 16.75 14.81 -33.27
C GLN A 15 15.29 15.27 -33.07
N ASN A 16 15.10 16.59 -33.07
CA ASN A 16 13.81 17.29 -33.16
C ASN A 16 13.38 17.33 -34.64
N GLU A 17 12.07 17.30 -34.96
CA GLU A 17 11.29 18.49 -35.41
C GLU A 17 9.85 18.11 -35.87
N SER A 18 8.90 18.97 -35.45
CA SER A 18 7.58 19.36 -36.00
C SER A 18 6.49 18.35 -36.44
N LEU A 19 5.33 18.51 -35.77
CA LEU A 19 3.94 18.63 -36.27
C LEU A 19 3.55 17.97 -37.61
N GLN A 20 2.60 17.03 -37.56
CA GLN A 20 1.33 17.17 -38.29
C GLN A 20 0.27 16.14 -37.88
N GLU A 21 -0.96 16.60 -38.06
CA GLU A 21 -2.29 16.04 -37.81
C GLU A 21 -2.65 14.97 -38.88
N GLY A 22 -3.41 13.93 -38.52
CA GLY A 22 -3.83 12.92 -39.50
C GLY A 22 -4.60 11.75 -38.87
N ASN A 23 -5.92 11.84 -38.95
CA ASN A 23 -6.88 10.77 -38.73
C ASN A 23 -6.76 9.71 -39.85
N GLU A 24 -7.03 8.43 -39.56
CA GLU A 24 -7.69 7.43 -40.42
C GLU A 24 -7.21 5.97 -40.17
N ILE A 25 -8.10 5.22 -39.54
CA ILE A 25 -8.54 3.83 -39.80
C ILE A 25 -7.52 2.89 -40.47
N GLN A 26 -7.07 1.86 -39.74
CA GLN A 26 -6.72 0.57 -40.33
C GLN A 26 -7.07 -0.61 -39.43
N GLN A 27 -7.96 -1.43 -39.97
CA GLN A 27 -8.39 -2.75 -39.54
C GLN A 27 -7.37 -3.81 -40.00
N PRO A 28 -7.02 -4.81 -39.18
CA PRO A 28 -6.57 -6.09 -39.71
C PRO A 28 -7.71 -7.12 -39.71
N SER A 29 -8.01 -7.62 -40.90
CA SER A 29 -8.95 -8.69 -41.18
C SER A 29 -8.36 -10.08 -40.97
N SER A 30 -9.23 -11.01 -40.56
CA SER A 30 -9.23 -12.48 -40.79
C SER A 30 -8.14 -13.30 -40.08
N SER A 31 -8.37 -14.44 -39.43
CA SER A 31 -9.45 -15.42 -39.56
C SER A 31 -9.42 -16.44 -38.40
N SER A 32 -10.58 -16.75 -37.82
CA SER A 32 -11.00 -18.14 -37.55
C SER A 32 -12.49 -18.12 -37.17
N SER A 33 -13.30 -18.42 -38.17
CA SER A 33 -14.69 -18.78 -38.03
C SER A 33 -14.80 -20.16 -37.38
N SER A 34 -15.48 -20.25 -36.24
CA SER A 34 -16.50 -21.27 -36.02
C SER A 34 -17.36 -20.90 -34.82
N SER A 35 -18.60 -20.50 -35.09
CA SER A 35 -19.72 -20.81 -34.19
C SER A 35 -20.49 -21.95 -34.86
N PRO A 36 -21.08 -22.86 -34.07
CA PRO A 36 -22.49 -22.65 -33.81
C PRO A 36 -22.89 -22.88 -32.35
N SER A 37 -23.66 -21.92 -31.85
CA SER A 37 -24.85 -22.05 -31.00
C SER A 37 -25.23 -23.48 -30.58
N SER A 38 -25.06 -23.79 -29.30
CA SER A 38 -25.86 -24.78 -28.51
C SER A 38 -25.33 -24.96 -27.08
N ARG A 39 -24.15 -24.42 -26.73
CA ARG A 39 -23.53 -24.59 -25.40
C ARG A 39 -23.89 -23.55 -24.34
N ASN A 40 -24.56 -22.47 -24.75
CA ASN A 40 -24.86 -21.34 -23.85
C ASN A 40 -25.83 -21.70 -22.71
N GLU A 41 -26.62 -22.77 -22.84
CA GLU A 41 -27.56 -23.20 -21.78
C GLU A 41 -26.84 -24.00 -20.69
N ALA A 42 -25.93 -24.89 -21.09
CA ALA A 42 -25.14 -25.71 -20.17
C ALA A 42 -24.17 -24.85 -19.36
N ASP A 43 -23.49 -23.90 -20.02
CA ASP A 43 -22.53 -23.03 -19.35
C ASP A 43 -23.21 -22.09 -18.34
N LYS A 44 -24.44 -21.64 -18.60
CA LYS A 44 -25.25 -20.87 -17.64
C LYS A 44 -25.70 -21.72 -16.46
N SER A 45 -26.12 -22.96 -16.70
CA SER A 45 -26.53 -23.86 -15.62
C SER A 45 -25.37 -24.17 -14.66
N ILE A 46 -24.15 -24.32 -15.18
CA ILE A 46 -22.95 -24.53 -14.37
C ILE A 46 -22.59 -23.27 -13.58
N LEU A 47 -22.78 -22.09 -14.17
CA LEU A 47 -22.50 -20.80 -13.52
C LEU A 47 -23.51 -20.49 -12.40
N GLU A 48 -24.79 -20.79 -12.62
CA GLU A 48 -25.85 -20.68 -11.61
C GLU A 48 -25.65 -21.68 -10.47
N ASP A 49 -25.28 -22.93 -10.77
CA ASP A 49 -24.98 -23.96 -9.77
C ASP A 49 -23.79 -23.52 -8.89
N PHE A 50 -22.73 -22.97 -9.50
CA PHE A 50 -21.59 -22.41 -8.77
C PHE A 50 -21.95 -21.18 -7.92
N MET A 51 -22.79 -20.26 -8.43
CA MET A 51 -23.24 -19.09 -7.66
C MET A 51 -24.11 -19.47 -6.46
N SER A 52 -24.92 -20.52 -6.59
CA SER A 52 -25.76 -21.04 -5.50
C SER A 52 -24.92 -21.65 -4.38
N HIS A 53 -23.89 -22.43 -4.73
CA HIS A 53 -23.00 -23.07 -3.77
C HIS A 53 -22.22 -22.04 -2.92
N ILE A 54 -21.79 -20.93 -3.51
CA ILE A 54 -21.12 -19.83 -2.78
C ILE A 54 -22.10 -19.11 -1.85
N SER A 55 -23.36 -18.92 -2.26
CA SER A 55 -24.36 -18.25 -1.40
C SER A 55 -24.78 -19.10 -0.21
N ASP A 56 -24.84 -20.43 -0.36
CA ASP A 56 -25.15 -21.34 0.75
C ASP A 56 -24.00 -21.45 1.76
N GLU A 57 -22.75 -21.31 1.32
CA GLU A 57 -21.58 -21.28 2.21
C GLU A 57 -21.54 -19.99 3.06
N VAL A 58 -22.11 -18.87 2.56
CA VAL A 58 -22.22 -17.59 3.29
C VAL A 58 -23.41 -17.58 4.27
N LYS A 59 -24.36 -18.51 4.16
CA LYS A 59 -25.58 -18.53 4.99
C LYS A 59 -25.48 -19.41 6.25
N SER A 60 -24.43 -20.23 6.40
CA SER A 60 -24.33 -21.21 7.50
C SER A 60 -23.27 -20.93 8.58
N GLU A 61 -22.62 -19.76 8.60
CA GLU A 61 -21.84 -19.33 9.78
C GLU A 61 -22.60 -18.31 10.63
N GLU A 62 -23.63 -18.78 11.33
CA GLU A 62 -24.08 -18.20 12.59
C GLU A 62 -23.81 -19.24 13.69
N VAL A 63 -22.66 -19.11 14.35
CA VAL A 63 -22.30 -19.92 15.53
C VAL A 63 -21.79 -18.98 16.63
N GLU A 64 -22.41 -19.16 17.80
CA GLU A 64 -22.11 -18.58 19.10
C GLU A 64 -20.60 -18.53 19.47
N PRO A 65 -20.19 -17.58 20.33
CA PRO A 65 -18.81 -17.43 20.75
C PRO A 65 -18.36 -18.54 21.72
N PRO A 66 -17.19 -19.18 21.50
CA PRO A 66 -16.59 -20.02 22.54
C PRO A 66 -15.85 -19.17 23.58
N ASN A 67 -16.26 -19.33 24.85
CA ASN A 67 -15.50 -18.89 26.01
C ASN A 67 -14.23 -19.75 26.15
N LEU A 68 -13.06 -19.13 26.01
CA LEU A 68 -11.79 -19.68 26.43
C LEU A 68 -11.08 -18.69 27.35
N THR A 69 -11.13 -18.98 28.65
CA THR A 69 -10.27 -18.40 29.68
C THR A 69 -8.83 -18.83 29.43
N SER A 70 -8.05 -17.96 28.78
CA SER A 70 -6.58 -18.03 28.78
C SER A 70 -6.04 -16.99 29.76
N SER A 71 -5.50 -17.46 30.87
CA SER A 71 -4.77 -16.67 31.84
C SER A 71 -3.43 -16.22 31.25
N HIS A 72 -3.37 -15.00 30.71
CA HIS A 72 -2.12 -14.32 30.38
C HIS A 72 -1.73 -13.35 31.50
N MET A 73 -0.61 -13.65 32.16
CA MET A 73 0.12 -12.72 33.02
C MET A 73 0.60 -11.55 32.16
N THR A 74 -0.02 -10.39 32.33
CA THR A 74 0.38 -9.16 31.64
C THR A 74 1.04 -8.26 32.67
N THR A 75 2.33 -8.00 32.52
CA THR A 75 3.05 -6.95 33.23
C THR A 75 2.48 -5.62 32.78
N HIS A 76 1.68 -4.99 33.63
CA HIS A 76 1.06 -3.69 33.38
C HIS A 76 2.12 -2.58 33.36
N LEU A 77 2.51 -2.14 32.17
CA LEU A 77 3.07 -0.81 32.00
C LEU A 77 1.90 0.19 32.01
N ASN A 78 1.85 1.03 33.05
CA ASN A 78 0.86 2.09 33.22
C ASN A 78 0.95 3.10 32.07
N ILE A 79 -0.01 3.04 31.15
CA ILE A 79 -0.26 4.08 30.16
C ILE A 79 -1.44 4.91 30.68
N PRO A 80 -1.29 6.24 30.92
CA PRO A 80 -2.39 7.06 31.38
C PRO A 80 -3.47 7.14 30.29
N SER A 81 -4.63 6.56 30.58
CA SER A 81 -5.84 6.68 29.79
C SER A 81 -6.26 8.15 29.73
N LYS A 82 -6.03 8.80 28.59
CA LYS A 82 -6.66 10.08 28.25
C LYS A 82 -7.89 9.80 27.38
N ASN A 83 -9.03 10.25 27.90
CA ASN A 83 -10.36 10.37 27.30
C ASN A 83 -10.53 9.97 25.82
N ASN A 84 -11.39 8.96 25.64
CA ASN A 84 -12.36 8.65 24.58
C ASN A 84 -12.61 9.68 23.44
N GLN A 85 -11.56 10.11 22.77
CA GLN A 85 -11.62 10.62 21.40
C GLN A 85 -10.52 9.89 20.65
N GLN A 86 -10.87 9.26 19.53
CA GLN A 86 -9.94 8.52 18.68
C GLN A 86 -9.02 9.52 17.95
N THR A 87 -8.19 10.22 18.70
CA THR A 87 -7.28 11.25 18.20
C THR A 87 -5.98 10.58 17.81
N LEU A 88 -5.61 10.71 16.53
CA LEU A 88 -4.29 10.32 16.05
C LEU A 88 -3.22 11.26 16.64
N ASP A 89 -1.95 10.86 16.60
CA ASP A 89 -0.84 11.74 16.97
C ASP A 89 -0.88 13.05 16.18
N SER A 90 -0.38 14.13 16.79
CA SER A 90 -0.48 15.49 16.22
C SER A 90 0.14 15.61 14.82
N ILE A 91 1.25 14.90 14.58
CA ILE A 91 1.91 14.84 13.28
C ILE A 91 1.06 14.03 12.29
N SER A 92 0.55 12.87 12.72
CA SER A 92 -0.30 12.02 11.89
C SER A 92 -1.54 12.80 11.44
N GLU A 93 -2.22 13.50 12.36
CA GLU A 93 -3.39 14.34 12.06
C GLU A 93 -3.10 15.47 11.07
N GLN A 94 -1.90 16.06 11.10
CA GLN A 94 -1.49 17.11 10.16
C GLN A 94 -1.17 16.57 8.76
N LEU A 95 -0.73 15.32 8.65
CA LEU A 95 -0.40 14.66 7.39
C LEU A 95 -1.64 14.17 6.63
N LEU A 96 -2.80 14.12 7.28
CA LEU A 96 -4.03 13.67 6.65
C LEU A 96 -4.38 14.55 5.44
N PRO A 97 -4.70 13.94 4.28
CA PRO A 97 -5.04 14.68 3.08
C PRO A 97 -6.34 15.46 3.27
N THR A 98 -6.35 16.71 2.82
CA THR A 98 -7.52 17.62 2.89
C THR A 98 -8.37 17.58 1.62
N THR A 99 -7.84 16.99 0.56
CA THR A 99 -8.48 16.90 -0.75
C THR A 99 -8.53 15.45 -1.22
N MET A 100 -9.50 15.14 -2.08
CA MET A 100 -9.62 13.83 -2.71
C MET A 100 -10.14 13.97 -4.14
N SER A 101 -9.64 13.12 -5.04
CA SER A 101 -10.12 13.01 -6.43
C SER A 101 -11.15 11.89 -6.54
N CYS A 102 -12.36 12.21 -7.05
CA CYS A 102 -13.40 11.20 -7.24
C CYS A 102 -13.11 10.29 -8.44
N ARG A 103 -12.39 10.80 -9.43
CA ARG A 103 -11.94 9.99 -10.57
C ARG A 103 -10.98 8.90 -10.09
N ASP A 104 -9.98 9.28 -9.30
CA ASP A 104 -9.00 8.32 -8.77
C ASP A 104 -9.68 7.30 -7.84
N ALA A 105 -10.67 7.74 -7.06
CA ALA A 105 -11.48 6.84 -6.24
C ALA A 105 -12.23 5.81 -7.09
N PHE A 106 -12.88 6.26 -8.18
CA PHE A 106 -13.56 5.37 -9.13
C PHE A 106 -12.60 4.40 -9.80
N ASP A 107 -11.49 4.89 -10.35
CA ASP A 107 -10.50 4.07 -11.05
C ASP A 107 -9.96 2.97 -10.12
N SER A 108 -9.74 3.29 -8.83
CA SER A 108 -9.32 2.30 -7.83
C SER A 108 -10.39 1.24 -7.52
N ALA A 109 -11.66 1.63 -7.45
CA ALA A 109 -12.77 0.71 -7.21
C ALA A 109 -13.01 -0.21 -8.41
N TYR A 110 -13.00 0.36 -9.60
CA TYR A 110 -13.16 -0.38 -10.85
C TYR A 110 -12.00 -1.36 -11.08
N TYR A 111 -10.77 -0.93 -10.84
CA TYR A 111 -9.60 -1.81 -10.97
C TYR A 111 -9.66 -3.00 -10.00
N CYS A 112 -10.12 -2.78 -8.76
CA CYS A 112 -10.32 -3.85 -7.79
C CYS A 112 -11.37 -4.86 -8.25
N ALA A 113 -12.52 -4.37 -8.74
CA ALA A 113 -13.62 -5.22 -9.19
C ALA A 113 -13.37 -5.90 -10.54
N SER A 114 -12.45 -5.37 -11.35
CA SER A 114 -12.09 -5.93 -12.65
C SER A 114 -11.38 -7.28 -12.51
N LEU A 115 -11.66 -8.19 -13.44
CA LEU A 115 -11.06 -9.52 -13.51
C LEU A 115 -9.52 -9.47 -13.47
N GLY A 116 -8.91 -8.46 -14.08
CA GLY A 116 -7.45 -8.29 -14.07
C GLY A 116 -6.86 -7.98 -12.69
N GLY A 117 -7.55 -7.15 -11.89
CA GLY A 117 -7.14 -6.83 -10.52
C GLY A 117 -7.46 -7.95 -9.53
N ALA A 118 -8.62 -8.59 -9.71
CA ALA A 118 -9.04 -9.74 -8.91
C ALA A 118 -8.12 -10.95 -9.10
N PHE A 119 -7.70 -11.26 -10.34
CA PHE A 119 -6.83 -12.40 -10.64
C PHE A 119 -5.46 -12.29 -9.95
N THR A 120 -4.89 -11.09 -9.85
CA THR A 120 -3.60 -10.90 -9.15
C THR A 120 -3.70 -11.24 -7.66
N ASN A 121 -4.80 -10.87 -7.01
CA ASN A 121 -5.04 -11.19 -5.60
C ASN A 121 -5.33 -12.67 -5.40
N LEU A 122 -6.13 -13.27 -6.30
CA LEU A 122 -6.41 -14.70 -6.30
C LEU A 122 -5.13 -15.52 -6.47
N TYR A 123 -4.28 -15.17 -7.43
CA TYR A 123 -3.01 -15.86 -7.67
C TYR A 123 -2.03 -15.73 -6.50
N ARG A 124 -1.94 -14.55 -5.86
CA ARG A 124 -0.98 -14.31 -4.76
C ARG A 124 -1.44 -14.80 -3.41
N TYR A 125 -2.74 -14.65 -3.10
CA TYR A 125 -3.29 -14.86 -1.77
C TYR A 125 -4.37 -15.95 -1.72
N GLY A 126 -4.70 -16.58 -2.86
CA GLY A 126 -5.72 -17.63 -2.95
C GLY A 126 -7.16 -17.15 -2.72
N THR A 127 -7.37 -15.84 -2.57
CA THR A 127 -8.67 -15.26 -2.21
C THR A 127 -8.94 -14.00 -3.01
N VAL A 128 -10.22 -13.77 -3.34
CA VAL A 128 -10.66 -12.48 -3.85
C VAL A 128 -10.73 -11.48 -2.71
N ARG A 129 -10.14 -10.30 -2.90
CA ARG A 129 -10.19 -9.21 -1.92
C ARG A 129 -11.58 -8.55 -1.97
N SER A 130 -12.11 -8.17 -0.81
CA SER A 130 -13.29 -7.29 -0.76
C SER A 130 -12.93 -5.93 -1.35
N CYS A 131 -13.72 -5.47 -2.33
CA CYS A 131 -13.56 -4.15 -2.94
C CYS A 131 -14.43 -3.08 -2.30
N SER A 132 -15.13 -3.39 -1.19
CA SER A 132 -16.03 -2.46 -0.48
C SER A 132 -15.36 -1.14 -0.12
N ASP A 133 -14.13 -1.20 0.41
CA ASP A 133 -13.41 -0.02 0.90
C ASP A 133 -13.15 1.02 -0.21
N HIS A 134 -12.93 0.54 -1.44
CA HIS A 134 -12.73 1.41 -2.60
C HIS A 134 -14.04 2.05 -3.06
N TRP A 135 -15.13 1.29 -3.03
CA TRP A 135 -16.47 1.80 -3.34
C TRP A 135 -16.95 2.80 -2.29
N ASP A 136 -16.69 2.57 -1.01
CA ASP A 136 -17.02 3.50 0.07
C ASP A 136 -16.31 4.84 -0.13
N LYS A 137 -15.03 4.80 -0.51
CA LYS A 137 -14.25 6.00 -0.85
C LYS A 137 -14.89 6.76 -2.01
N PHE A 138 -15.31 6.06 -3.06
CA PHE A 138 -15.96 6.67 -4.23
C PHE A 138 -17.28 7.33 -3.86
N TRP A 139 -18.18 6.62 -3.16
CA TRP A 139 -19.47 7.15 -2.74
C TRP A 139 -19.33 8.32 -1.76
N PHE A 140 -18.35 8.26 -0.86
CA PHE A 140 -18.00 9.37 0.01
C PHE A 140 -17.55 10.60 -0.79
N CYS A 141 -16.69 10.42 -1.81
CA CYS A 141 -16.25 11.51 -2.67
C CYS A 141 -17.42 12.15 -3.44
N MET A 142 -18.31 11.32 -4.00
CA MET A 142 -19.49 11.81 -4.71
C MET A 142 -20.43 12.60 -3.79
N ARG A 143 -20.62 12.15 -2.55
CA ARG A 143 -21.45 12.84 -1.56
C ARG A 143 -20.86 14.19 -1.13
N THR A 144 -19.57 14.20 -0.82
CA THR A 144 -18.84 15.41 -0.36
C THR A 144 -18.61 16.45 -1.44
N ARG A 145 -18.88 16.13 -2.72
CA ARG A 145 -18.78 17.10 -3.82
C ARG A 145 -19.72 18.31 -3.65
N THR A 146 -20.84 18.13 -2.96
CA THR A 146 -21.85 19.17 -2.73
C THR A 146 -21.57 20.07 -1.54
N TYR A 147 -20.51 19.80 -0.78
CA TYR A 147 -20.20 20.49 0.47
C TYR A 147 -19.45 21.79 0.19
N ASP A 148 -19.53 22.74 1.13
CA ASP A 148 -18.69 23.94 1.12
C ASP A 148 -17.22 23.56 1.31
N ASP A 149 -16.29 24.33 0.73
CA ASP A 149 -14.86 23.99 0.69
C ASP A 149 -14.26 23.72 2.08
N LYS A 150 -14.67 24.47 3.12
CA LYS A 150 -14.17 24.25 4.49
C LYS A 150 -14.74 22.96 5.08
N SER A 151 -16.05 22.78 4.99
CA SER A 151 -16.74 21.60 5.49
C SER A 151 -16.31 20.32 4.76
N LYS A 152 -15.96 20.43 3.49
CA LYS A 152 -15.42 19.35 2.66
C LYS A 152 -14.05 18.91 3.16
N GLN A 153 -13.14 19.85 3.42
CA GLN A 153 -11.80 19.53 3.92
C GLN A 153 -11.86 18.83 5.28
N GLU A 154 -12.72 19.30 6.18
CA GLU A 154 -12.95 18.67 7.49
C GLU A 154 -13.55 17.28 7.35
N ALA A 155 -14.58 17.11 6.51
CA ALA A 155 -15.19 15.81 6.26
C ALA A 155 -14.19 14.81 5.65
N ILE A 156 -13.35 15.26 4.71
CA ILE A 156 -12.33 14.42 4.08
C ILE A 156 -11.29 14.00 5.13
N LYS A 157 -10.79 14.93 5.95
CA LYS A 157 -9.89 14.60 7.06
C LYS A 157 -10.51 13.56 8.00
N ASP A 158 -11.76 13.76 8.40
CA ASP A 158 -12.46 12.82 9.27
C ASP A 158 -12.62 11.43 8.65
N TYR A 159 -12.87 11.36 7.34
CA TYR A 159 -12.92 10.09 6.60
C TYR A 159 -11.58 9.35 6.67
N TYR A 160 -10.47 10.03 6.37
CA TYR A 160 -9.14 9.42 6.43
C TYR A 160 -8.76 9.02 7.86
N ARG A 161 -9.15 9.81 8.87
CA ARG A 161 -8.98 9.45 10.29
C ARG A 161 -9.64 8.11 10.60
N LYS A 162 -10.89 7.93 10.18
CA LYS A 162 -11.63 6.66 10.36
C LYS A 162 -10.99 5.49 9.63
N VAL A 163 -10.47 5.72 8.42
CA VAL A 163 -9.79 4.69 7.61
C VAL A 163 -8.48 4.24 8.26
N GLU A 164 -7.70 5.15 8.82
CA GLU A 164 -6.46 4.79 9.53
C GLU A 164 -6.76 4.02 10.81
N LEU A 165 -7.74 4.48 11.60
CA LEU A 165 -8.19 3.80 12.80
C LEU A 165 -8.76 2.41 12.51
N SER A 166 -9.51 2.23 11.41
CA SER A 166 -10.03 0.91 11.04
C SER A 166 -8.92 -0.06 10.63
N LYS A 167 -7.88 0.43 9.93
CA LYS A 167 -6.73 -0.36 9.48
C LYS A 167 -5.78 -0.73 10.61
N TYR A 168 -5.46 0.21 11.48
CA TYR A 168 -4.40 0.06 12.47
C TYR A 168 -4.93 -0.10 13.90
N GLY A 169 -6.12 0.41 14.21
CA GLY A 169 -6.66 0.40 15.58
C GLY A 169 -7.23 -0.94 16.05
N LYS A 170 -7.70 -1.81 15.15
CA LYS A 170 -8.28 -3.12 15.53
C LYS A 170 -7.26 -4.25 15.68
N ARG A 171 -6.06 -4.11 15.09
CA ARG A 171 -5.08 -5.20 14.95
C ARG A 171 -4.05 -5.27 16.10
N GLY A 172 -4.28 -4.56 17.19
CA GLY A 172 -3.34 -4.43 18.31
C GLY A 172 -2.39 -3.25 18.15
N THR A 173 -1.35 -3.17 19.00
CA THR A 173 -0.37 -2.08 18.98
C THR A 173 0.44 -2.12 17.68
N SER A 174 0.14 -1.18 16.77
CA SER A 174 0.95 -0.94 15.58
C SER A 174 2.35 -0.50 15.99
N SER A 175 3.38 -0.78 15.17
CA SER A 175 4.73 -0.26 15.42
C SER A 175 4.78 1.27 15.51
N GLN A 176 3.80 1.96 14.93
CA GLN A 176 3.63 3.41 15.03
C GLN A 176 3.25 3.88 16.43
N ASP A 177 2.56 3.05 17.22
CA ASP A 177 2.07 3.39 18.57
C ASP A 177 3.22 3.52 19.60
N ILE A 178 4.38 2.91 19.31
CA ILE A 178 5.59 3.01 20.14
C ILE A 178 6.22 4.41 20.01
N TRP A 179 6.01 5.08 18.87
CA TRP A 179 6.61 6.38 18.57
C TRP A 179 5.63 7.49 18.88
N LYS A 180 6.04 8.46 19.70
CA LYS A 180 5.23 9.64 20.01
C LYS A 180 5.76 10.84 19.23
N SER A 181 4.85 11.62 18.65
CA SER A 181 5.17 12.94 18.12
C SER A 181 5.75 13.83 19.21
N ARG A 182 6.72 14.68 18.87
CA ARG A 182 7.24 15.68 19.81
C ARG A 182 6.22 16.80 20.01
N ASP A 183 6.17 17.34 21.22
CA ASP A 183 5.25 18.44 21.57
C ASP A 183 5.65 19.79 20.96
N HIS A 184 6.93 19.96 20.59
CA HIS A 184 7.48 21.22 20.07
C HIS A 184 8.35 21.00 18.83
N LEU A 185 8.41 22.02 17.98
CA LEU A 185 9.30 22.06 16.82
C LEU A 185 10.74 22.20 17.28
N LEU A 186 11.65 21.43 16.69
CA LEU A 186 13.07 21.59 16.93
C LEU A 186 13.60 22.81 16.17
N GLN A 187 14.54 23.52 16.78
CA GLN A 187 15.23 24.62 16.13
C GLN A 187 16.03 24.11 14.92
N LYS A 188 16.02 24.88 13.83
CA LYS A 188 16.75 24.54 12.61
C LYS A 188 18.23 24.33 12.93
N GLY A 189 18.76 23.15 12.61
CA GLY A 189 20.17 22.82 12.77
C GLY A 189 20.57 22.27 14.15
N THR A 190 19.64 21.77 14.96
CA THR A 190 19.97 21.04 16.21
C THR A 190 19.96 19.52 16.04
N ALA A 191 19.11 18.98 15.17
CA ALA A 191 19.00 17.53 14.93
C ALA A 191 19.78 17.11 13.68
N PHE A 192 20.32 15.88 13.72
CA PHE A 192 21.06 15.22 12.63
C PHE A 192 22.30 15.99 12.15
N LYS A 193 22.92 16.79 13.03
CA LYS A 193 24.29 17.23 12.83
C LYS A 193 25.21 16.15 13.36
N SER A 194 25.90 15.46 12.46
CA SER A 194 27.13 14.82 12.85
C SER A 194 28.15 15.94 13.06
N ASP A 195 28.81 15.95 14.22
CA ASP A 195 30.04 16.75 14.42
C ASP A 195 31.23 16.11 13.70
N GLU A 196 30.96 15.18 12.78
CA GLU A 196 31.95 14.45 12.01
C GLU A 196 32.59 15.43 11.04
N GLU A 197 33.90 15.59 11.19
CA GLU A 197 34.72 16.34 10.24
C GLU A 197 34.49 15.76 8.84
N GLU A 198 33.96 16.60 7.95
CA GLU A 198 33.80 16.27 6.54
C GLU A 198 35.14 15.74 6.00
N TRP A 199 35.16 14.48 5.54
CA TRP A 199 36.38 13.82 5.08
C TRP A 199 37.01 14.64 3.95
N LYS A 200 38.19 15.23 4.22
CA LYS A 200 38.91 16.09 3.26
C LYS A 200 39.95 15.35 2.41
N GLY A 201 40.08 14.04 2.58
CA GLY A 201 41.01 13.22 1.79
C GLY A 201 40.52 13.00 0.37
N THR A 202 41.42 12.59 -0.53
CA THR A 202 41.04 12.26 -1.91
C THR A 202 40.30 10.92 -2.01
N ASP A 203 39.55 10.72 -3.09
CA ASP A 203 38.75 9.51 -3.32
C ASP A 203 39.58 8.22 -3.25
N GLU A 204 40.84 8.26 -3.71
CA GLU A 204 41.77 7.13 -3.64
C GLU A 204 42.19 6.79 -2.20
N GLU A 205 42.39 7.79 -1.33
CA GLU A 205 42.70 7.59 0.08
C GLU A 205 41.50 6.99 0.83
N LEU A 206 40.30 7.45 0.50
CA LEU A 206 39.07 6.88 1.04
C LEU A 206 38.92 5.40 0.64
N ARG A 207 39.16 5.08 -0.64
CA ARG A 207 39.09 3.70 -1.14
C ARG A 207 40.08 2.79 -0.43
N THR A 208 41.32 3.25 -0.22
CA THR A 208 42.34 2.45 0.46
C THR A 208 42.01 2.26 1.95
N ALA A 209 41.53 3.31 2.63
CA ALA A 209 41.08 3.23 4.02
C ALA A 209 39.90 2.25 4.21
N ILE A 210 38.93 2.25 3.29
CA ILE A 210 37.82 1.30 3.29
C ILE A 210 38.32 -0.14 3.11
N LEU A 211 39.26 -0.37 2.18
CA LEU A 211 39.83 -1.70 1.94
C LEU A 211 40.61 -2.22 3.15
N ASP A 212 41.38 -1.36 3.79
CA ASP A 212 42.14 -1.72 4.99
C ASP A 212 41.20 -2.03 6.17
N MET A 213 40.18 -1.21 6.37
CA MET A 213 39.15 -1.44 7.40
C MET A 213 38.42 -2.78 7.18
N ARG A 214 38.04 -3.08 5.94
CA ARG A 214 37.42 -4.37 5.58
C ARG A 214 38.35 -5.55 5.85
N LYS A 215 39.65 -5.42 5.56
CA LYS A 215 40.65 -6.46 5.83
C LYS A 215 40.76 -6.74 7.33
N ARG A 216 40.83 -5.70 8.16
CA ARG A 216 40.87 -5.83 9.63
C ARG A 216 39.64 -6.54 10.20
N ILE A 217 38.44 -6.26 9.68
CA ILE A 217 37.21 -6.95 10.09
C ILE A 217 37.29 -8.45 9.78
N ILE A 218 37.76 -8.82 8.59
CA ILE A 218 37.89 -10.23 8.17
C ILE A 218 38.91 -10.97 9.04
N GLU A 219 40.05 -10.34 9.34
CA GLU A 219 41.08 -10.92 10.21
C GLU A 219 40.59 -11.07 11.65
N ALA A 220 39.88 -10.07 12.19
CA ALA A 220 39.26 -10.14 13.51
C ALA A 220 38.18 -11.24 13.59
N ALA A 221 37.33 -11.36 12.57
CA ALA A 221 36.32 -12.41 12.48
C ALA A 221 36.96 -13.81 12.33
N GLY A 222 38.06 -13.93 11.58
CA GLY A 222 38.81 -15.17 11.43
C GLY A 222 39.59 -15.58 12.69
N SER A 223 39.99 -14.63 13.52
CA SER A 223 40.66 -14.86 14.81
C SER A 223 39.69 -15.29 15.91
N SER A 224 38.45 -14.78 15.89
CA SER A 224 37.40 -15.11 16.87
C SER A 224 36.82 -16.53 16.75
N GLY A 225 37.22 -17.29 15.73
CA GLY A 225 36.72 -18.63 15.41
C GLY A 225 37.67 -19.80 15.71
N LYS A 226 38.69 -19.59 16.55
CA LYS A 226 39.61 -20.63 17.02
C LYS A 226 39.62 -20.73 18.54
#